data_AF-A0A851EG18-F1
#
_entry.id   AF-A0A851EG18-F1
#
_cell.length_a   1.000
_cell.length_b   1.000
_cell.length_c   1.000
_cell.angle_alpha   90.00
_cell.angle_beta   90.00
_cell.angle_gamma   90.00
#
_symmetry.space_group_name_H-M   'P 1'
#
loop_
_entity.id
_entity.type
_entity.pdbx_description
1 polymer ?
#
loop_
_entity_poly.entity_id
_entity_poly.type
_entity_poly.pdbx_seq_one_letter_code
_entity_poly.pdbx_strand_id
1 'polypeptide(L)' 'MADGTPGDAHDIFGAAMACLHGELGVAGSGGGWVLAYFSRLCSPHDVPRPLRPLPTYRLPRQLPGLLGALRGSPPA' A
#
# COMPACT_ATOMS: atom_id res chain seq x y z
N MET A 1 -8.00 10.88 24.42
CA MET A 1 -6.91 11.88 24.43
C MET A 1 -5.81 11.26 23.60
N ALA A 2 -5.65 11.73 22.37
CA ALA A 2 -4.57 11.27 21.50
C ALA A 2 -3.28 11.91 22.03
N ASP A 3 -2.38 11.08 22.55
CA ASP A 3 -1.05 11.51 22.96
C ASP A 3 -0.30 11.88 21.68
N GLY A 4 -0.32 13.17 21.36
CA GLY A 4 0.45 13.75 20.29
C GLY A 4 1.89 13.92 20.75
N THR A 5 2.67 12.84 20.76
CA THR A 5 4.11 13.01 20.58
C THR A 5 4.31 13.50 19.15
N PRO A 6 4.99 14.64 18.90
CA PRO A 6 5.37 15.01 17.56
C PRO A 6 6.18 13.84 17.01
N GLY A 7 5.59 13.15 16.03
CA GLY A 7 6.15 11.96 15.41
C GLY A 7 7.61 12.23 15.09
N ASP A 8 8.43 11.23 15.38
CA ASP A 8 9.82 11.12 14.98
C ASP A 8 10.05 11.92 13.69
N ALA A 9 10.99 12.87 13.69
CA ALA A 9 11.26 13.75 12.55
C ALA A 9 11.63 12.97 11.26
N HIS A 10 11.64 11.64 11.35
CA HIS A 10 11.89 10.66 10.31
C HIS A 10 10.72 9.70 10.02
N ASP A 11 9.47 9.98 10.42
CA ASP A 11 8.30 9.17 10.03
C ASP A 11 7.90 9.40 8.55
N ILE A 12 8.81 9.00 7.66
CA ILE A 12 8.66 9.04 6.21
C ILE A 12 7.48 8.15 5.78
N PHE A 13 7.22 7.07 6.51
CA PHE A 13 6.10 6.18 6.22
C PHE A 13 4.77 6.89 6.48
N GLY A 14 4.60 7.51 7.65
CA GLY A 14 3.42 8.29 7.98
C GLY A 14 3.21 9.46 7.02
N ALA A 15 4.27 10.17 6.67
CA ALA A 15 4.20 11.26 5.69
C ALA A 15 3.79 10.76 4.29
N ALA A 16 4.39 9.66 3.80
CA ALA A 16 4.02 9.06 2.53
C ALA A 16 2.56 8.56 2.51
N MET A 17 2.11 7.96 3.62
CA MET A 17 0.73 7.52 3.78
C MET A 17 -0.27 8.69 3.79
N ALA A 18 0.09 9.83 4.40
CA ALA A 18 -0.74 11.03 4.38
C ALA A 18 -0.91 11.60 2.96
N CYS A 19 0.17 11.63 2.17
CA CYS A 19 0.11 12.02 0.77
C CYS A 19 -0.75 11.05 -0.05
N LEU A 20 -0.52 9.75 0.09
CA LEU A 20 -1.24 8.69 -0.61
C LEU A 20 -2.75 8.72 -0.32
N HIS A 21 -3.15 8.94 0.93
CA HIS A 21 -4.57 9.05 1.30
C HIS A 21 -5.28 10.20 0.58
N GLY A 22 -4.58 11.31 0.31
CA GLY A 22 -5.13 12.42 -0.48
C GLY A 22 -5.40 12.02 -1.93
N GLU A 23 -4.56 11.18 -2.52
CA GLU A 23 -4.71 10.72 -3.91
C GLU A 23 -5.78 9.63 -4.07
N LEU A 24 -5.86 8.68 -3.12
CA LEU A 24 -6.81 7.57 -3.16
C LEU A 24 -8.28 8.01 -3.11
N GLY A 25 -8.57 9.18 -2.54
CA GLY A 25 -9.91 9.76 -2.49
C GLY A 25 -10.34 10.48 -3.78
N VAL A 26 -9.38 10.90 -4.62
CA VAL A 26 -9.63 11.70 -5.85
C VAL A 26 -9.60 10.82 -7.09
N ALA A 27 -8.69 9.83 -7.12
CA ALA A 27 -8.60 8.88 -8.21
C ALA A 27 -9.62 7.75 -8.01
N GLY A 28 -10.80 7.88 -8.60
CA GLY A 28 -11.87 6.86 -8.60
C GLY A 28 -11.50 5.51 -9.25
N SER A 29 -10.23 5.23 -9.52
CA SER A 29 -9.69 3.93 -9.94
C SER A 29 -8.17 4.00 -9.79
N GLY A 30 -7.59 3.07 -9.02
CA GLY A 30 -6.17 2.99 -8.68
C GLY A 30 -5.25 2.70 -9.87
N GLY A 31 -5.15 3.63 -10.82
CA GLY A 31 -4.21 3.58 -11.93
C GLY A 31 -2.81 3.98 -11.49
N GLY A 32 -2.09 3.08 -10.83
CA GLY A 32 -0.65 3.26 -10.53
C GLY A 32 -0.20 2.78 -9.16
N TRP A 33 -1.13 2.53 -8.24
CA TRP A 33 -0.80 2.08 -6.89
C TRP A 33 -1.05 0.58 -6.73
N VAL A 34 -0.06 -0.12 -6.15
CA VAL A 34 -0.16 -1.52 -5.78
C VAL A 34 0.31 -1.69 -4.33
N LEU A 35 -0.30 -2.63 -3.62
CA LEU A 35 0.12 -3.02 -2.28
C LEU A 35 0.87 -4.34 -2.35
N ALA A 36 1.99 -4.45 -1.63
CA ALA A 36 2.67 -5.72 -1.43
C ALA A 36 3.09 -5.89 0.03
N TYR A 37 3.01 -7.11 0.55
CA TYR A 37 3.50 -7.44 1.88
C TYR A 37 4.06 -8.86 1.95
N PHE A 38 4.96 -9.11 2.88
CA PHE A 38 5.51 -10.44 3.11
C PHE A 38 4.53 -11.29 3.90
N SER A 39 4.00 -12.34 3.30
CA SER A 39 2.97 -13.22 3.88
C SER A 39 3.37 -13.93 5.18
N ARG A 40 4.67 -14.02 5.48
CA ARG A 40 5.18 -14.58 6.75
C ARG A 40 5.35 -13.54 7.86
N LEU A 41 5.27 -12.26 7.53
CA LEU A 41 5.48 -11.14 8.46
C LEU A 41 4.21 -10.32 8.67
N CYS A 42 3.36 -10.21 7.65
CA CYS A 42 2.12 -9.44 7.68
C CYS A 42 0.94 -10.29 7.20
N SER A 43 -0.21 -10.03 7.80
CA SER A 43 -1.52 -10.57 7.48
C SER A 43 -2.32 -9.56 6.66
N PRO A 44 -3.31 -10.00 5.85
CA PRO A 44 -4.30 -9.11 5.23
C PRO A 44 -4.99 -8.17 6.23
N HIS A 45 -5.10 -8.55 7.50
CA HIS A 45 -5.74 -7.75 8.54
C HIS A 45 -4.89 -6.55 8.98
N ASP A 46 -3.58 -6.62 8.78
CA ASP A 46 -2.63 -5.54 9.13
C ASP A 46 -2.67 -4.41 8.08
N VAL A 47 -3.34 -4.64 6.95
CA VAL A 47 -3.51 -3.65 5.90
C VAL A 47 -4.51 -2.57 6.32
N PRO A 48 -4.11 -1.29 6.35
CA PRO A 48 -5.00 -0.17 6.62
C PRO A 48 -6.20 -0.17 5.67
N ARG A 49 -7.39 0.14 6.21
CA ARG A 49 -8.65 0.15 5.45
C ARG A 49 -8.58 0.94 4.12
N PRO A 50 -7.93 2.13 4.06
CA PRO A 50 -7.84 2.90 2.82
C PRO A 50 -7.08 2.19 1.69
N LEU A 51 -6.19 1.26 2.02
CA LEU A 51 -5.37 0.54 1.03
C LEU A 51 -6.01 -0.77 0.55
N ARG A 52 -7.05 -1.26 1.22
CA ARG A 52 -7.72 -2.53 0.87
C ARG A 52 -8.32 -2.58 -0.53
N PRO A 53 -8.76 -1.46 -1.15
CA PRO A 53 -9.22 -1.47 -2.53
C PRO A 53 -8.09 -1.67 -3.56
N LEU A 54 -6.82 -1.53 -3.17
CA LEU A 54 -5.68 -1.64 -4.09
C LEU A 54 -5.36 -3.10 -4.45
N PRO A 55 -4.86 -3.37 -5.69
CA PRO A 55 -4.31 -4.66 -6.04
C PRO A 55 -3.22 -5.07 -5.05
N THR A 56 -3.40 -6.23 -4.40
CA THR A 56 -2.55 -6.67 -3.29
C THR A 56 -1.78 -7.95 -3.63
N TYR A 57 -0.45 -7.91 -3.49
CA TYR A 57 0.47 -9.01 -3.80
C TYR A 57 1.18 -9.54 -2.55
N ARG A 58 0.98 -10.82 -2.25
CA ARG A 58 1.61 -11.51 -1.11
C ARG A 58 2.96 -12.08 -1.49
N LEU A 59 4.02 -11.50 -0.95
CA LEU A 59 5.39 -11.94 -1.19
C LEU A 59 5.78 -13.10 -0.26
N PRO A 60 6.63 -14.03 -0.72
CA PRO A 60 7.25 -14.09 -2.05
C PRO A 60 6.37 -14.75 -3.13
N ARG A 61 5.25 -15.39 -2.75
CA ARG A 61 4.43 -16.22 -3.65
C ARG A 61 3.89 -15.49 -4.88
N GLN A 62 3.52 -14.22 -4.75
CA GLN A 62 2.94 -13.39 -5.81
C GLN A 62 3.94 -12.37 -6.38
N LEU A 63 5.24 -12.55 -6.14
CA LEU A 63 6.29 -11.70 -6.70
C LEU A 63 6.21 -11.61 -8.24
N PRO A 64 5.99 -12.70 -8.99
CA PRO A 64 5.86 -12.60 -10.45
C PRO A 64 4.69 -11.71 -10.89
N GLY A 65 3.56 -11.77 -10.17
CA GLY A 65 2.41 -10.90 -10.43
C GLY A 65 2.70 -9.43 -10.14
N LEU A 66 3.41 -9.15 -9.05
CA LEU A 66 3.85 -7.78 -8.72
C LEU A 66 4.76 -7.22 -9.83
N LEU A 67 5.72 -8.01 -10.31
CA LEU A 67 6.60 -7.61 -11.40
C LEU A 67 5.83 -7.35 -12.70
N GLY A 68 4.80 -8.15 -13.00
CA GLY A 68 3.91 -7.92 -14.14
C GLY A 68 3.19 -6.56 -14.03
N ALA A 69 2.62 -6.28 -12.87
CA ALA A 69 1.92 -5.01 -12.61
C ALA A 69 2.84 -3.79 -12.71
N LEU A 70 4.05 -3.87 -12.15
CA LEU A 70 5.04 -2.79 -12.23
C LEU A 70 5.58 -2.57 -13.64
N ARG A 71 5.60 -3.62 -14.48
CA ARG A 71 6.00 -3.54 -15.89
C ARG A 71 4.87 -3.00 -16.79
N GLY A 72 3.69 -2.70 -16.24
CA GLY A 72 2.52 -2.29 -17.02
C GLY A 72 1.94 -3.42 -17.88
N SER A 73 2.24 -4.68 -17.55
CA SER A 73 1.67 -5.82 -18.24
C SER A 73 0.23 -6.03 -17.74
N PRO A 74 -0.78 -6.07 -18.62
CA PRO A 74 -2.14 -6.36 -18.20
C PRO A 74 -2.19 -7.76 -17.55
N PRO A 75 -3.01 -7.96 -16.50
CA PRO A 75 -3.17 -9.29 -15.90
C PRO A 75 -3.72 -10.24 -16.99
N ALA A 76 -3.06 -11.40 -17.15
CA ALA A 76 -3.54 -12.49 -17.99
C ALA A 76 -4.80 -13.14 -17.41
#